data_AF-A0A9J6HB30-F1
#
_entry.id   AF-A0A9J6HB30-F1
#
_cell.length_a   1.000
_cell.length_b   1.000
_cell.length_c   1.000
_cell.angle_alpha   90.00
_cell.angle_beta   90.00
_cell.angle_gamma   90.00
#
_symmetry.space_group_name_H-M   'P 1'
#
loop_
_entity.id
_entity.type
_entity.pdbx_description
1 polymer ?
#
loop_
_entity_poly.entity_id
_entity_poly.type
_entity_poly.pdbx_seq_one_letter_code
_entity_poly.pdbx_strand_id
1 'polypeptide(L)'
;MPTSTKPWFEEATYVVLETLFYSAICWYMRRNGYRHALWLSLILLCVFWALFVVLNFVGYPRVVSHLTRLAQLATHSGVTVNYCYTAEAFPAAARAKGFFFSAFIGRLGGLLATLNATEPGQNNDYAGPHGLCLACATDSGWCPVAAGTRLLQERENETSGIPGSNEREAEEGNDKASLSPRKKSTKTRIRSPRPLQ
;
A
#
# COMPACT_ATOMS: atom_id res chain seq x y z
N MET A 1 27.62 33.40 11.12
CA MET A 1 26.77 34.08 10.13
C MET A 1 25.79 33.06 9.57
N PRO A 2 24.48 33.16 9.80
CA PRO A 2 23.51 32.26 9.20
C PRO A 2 23.41 32.58 7.69
N THR A 3 23.82 31.64 6.85
CA THR A 3 23.60 31.73 5.40
C THR A 3 22.11 31.51 5.15
N SER A 4 21.38 32.59 4.87
CA SER A 4 19.99 32.53 4.43
C SER A 4 19.95 31.86 3.06
N THR A 5 19.79 30.54 3.03
CA THR A 5 19.38 29.81 1.84
C THR A 5 17.98 30.30 1.46
N LYS A 6 17.77 30.58 0.17
CA LYS A 6 16.46 31.04 -0.30
C LYS A 6 15.47 29.86 -0.21
N PRO A 7 14.25 30.04 0.33
CA PRO A 7 13.31 28.96 0.58
C PRO A 7 12.94 28.13 -0.66
N TRP A 8 12.91 28.77 -1.84
CA TRP A 8 12.65 28.08 -3.12
C TRP A 8 13.72 27.04 -3.49
N PHE A 9 14.96 27.19 -3.01
CA PHE A 9 16.04 26.24 -3.29
C PHE A 9 15.83 24.93 -2.53
N GLU A 10 15.34 25.02 -1.29
CA GLU A 10 15.01 23.85 -0.49
C GLU A 10 13.83 23.10 -1.12
N GLU A 11 12.76 23.79 -1.51
CA GLU A 11 11.62 23.17 -2.20
C GLU A 11 12.03 22.50 -3.52
N ALA A 12 12.86 23.16 -4.33
CA ALA A 12 13.35 22.59 -5.58
C ALA A 12 14.19 21.31 -5.36
N THR A 13 15.05 21.29 -4.34
CA THR A 13 15.85 20.09 -4.02
C THR A 13 14.96 18.93 -3.57
N TYR A 14 13.88 19.19 -2.83
CA TYR A 14 12.91 18.17 -2.46
C TYR A 14 12.16 17.59 -3.64
N VAL A 15 11.68 18.43 -4.58
CA VAL A 15 10.98 17.95 -5.78
C VAL A 15 11.89 17.08 -6.65
N VAL A 16 13.17 17.45 -6.78
CA VAL A 16 14.16 16.65 -7.50
C VAL A 16 14.39 15.31 -6.79
N LEU A 17 14.60 15.32 -5.48
CA LEU A 17 14.76 14.10 -4.68
C LEU A 17 13.54 13.19 -4.77
N GLU A 18 12.35 13.76 -4.72
CA GLU A 18 11.08 13.05 -4.86
C GLU A 18 10.99 12.35 -6.21
N THR A 19 11.25 13.09 -7.29
CA THR A 19 11.22 12.55 -8.66
C THR A 19 12.23 11.43 -8.84
N LEU A 20 13.46 11.60 -8.32
CA LEU A 20 14.50 10.58 -8.37
C LEU A 20 14.08 9.33 -7.56
N PHE A 21 13.50 9.52 -6.38
CA PHE A 21 13.03 8.43 -5.53
C PHE A 21 11.91 7.62 -6.20
N TYR A 22 10.92 8.29 -6.81
CA TYR A 22 9.90 7.60 -7.60
C TYR A 22 10.49 6.83 -8.77
N SER A 23 11.41 7.45 -9.52
CA SER A 23 12.03 6.79 -10.67
C SER A 23 12.79 5.52 -10.25
N ALA A 24 13.48 5.57 -9.09
CA ALA A 24 14.18 4.42 -8.51
C ALA A 24 13.20 3.31 -8.08
N ILE A 25 12.08 3.67 -7.47
CA ILE A 25 11.05 2.71 -7.06
C ILE A 25 10.35 2.09 -8.27
N CYS A 26 9.98 2.88 -9.27
CA CYS A 26 9.40 2.36 -10.51
C CYS A 26 10.36 1.40 -11.22
N TRP A 27 11.65 1.75 -11.27
CA TRP A 27 12.68 0.87 -11.81
C TRP A 27 12.80 -0.43 -11.00
N TYR A 28 12.79 -0.34 -9.66
CA TYR A 28 12.84 -1.49 -8.76
C TYR A 28 11.61 -2.41 -8.92
N MET A 29 10.40 -1.81 -9.01
CA MET A 29 9.14 -2.53 -9.27
C MET A 29 9.21 -3.31 -10.57
N ARG A 30 9.74 -2.69 -11.64
CA ARG A 30 9.87 -3.35 -12.94
C ARG A 30 10.82 -4.55 -12.89
N ARG A 31 11.87 -4.48 -12.07
CA ARG A 31 12.90 -5.52 -11.99
C ARG A 31 12.54 -6.68 -11.08
N ASN A 32 12.01 -6.39 -9.88
CA ASN A 32 11.77 -7.38 -8.83
C ASN A 32 10.29 -7.72 -8.64
N GLY A 33 9.39 -7.04 -9.36
CA GLY A 33 7.95 -7.18 -9.19
C GLY A 33 7.40 -6.34 -8.03
N TYR A 34 6.07 -6.18 -8.05
CA TYR A 34 5.35 -5.29 -7.15
C TYR A 34 5.36 -5.72 -5.68
N ARG A 35 5.35 -7.04 -5.42
CA ARG A 35 5.34 -7.57 -4.04
C ARG A 35 6.59 -7.13 -3.28
N HIS A 36 7.77 -7.34 -3.87
CA HIS A 36 9.03 -6.95 -3.26
C HIS A 36 9.14 -5.43 -3.10
N ALA A 37 8.62 -4.66 -4.06
CA ALA A 37 8.59 -3.20 -3.95
C ALA A 37 7.69 -2.72 -2.79
N LEU A 38 6.54 -3.36 -2.60
CA LEU A 38 5.61 -3.04 -1.51
C LEU A 38 6.24 -3.34 -0.14
N TRP A 39 6.84 -4.54 0.02
CA TRP A 39 7.58 -4.89 1.24
C TRP A 39 8.74 -3.93 1.52
N LEU A 40 9.51 -3.56 0.49
CA LEU A 40 10.62 -2.62 0.63
C LEU A 40 10.13 -1.24 1.07
N SER A 41 9.03 -0.75 0.49
CA SER A 41 8.42 0.53 0.90
C SER A 41 7.92 0.49 2.36
N LEU A 42 7.37 -0.64 2.80
CA LEU A 42 6.92 -0.84 4.18
C LEU A 42 8.11 -0.81 5.15
N ILE A 43 9.19 -1.52 4.84
CA ILE A 43 10.42 -1.56 5.67
C ILE A 43 11.04 -0.18 5.77
N LEU A 44 11.20 0.52 4.64
CA LEU A 44 11.73 1.90 4.61
C LEU A 44 10.91 2.83 5.50
N LEU A 45 9.57 2.74 5.41
CA LEU A 45 8.69 3.55 6.23
C LEU A 45 8.84 3.24 7.73
N CYS A 46 8.89 1.96 8.13
CA CYS A 46 9.16 1.56 9.50
C CYS A 46 10.49 2.12 10.03
N VAL A 47 11.55 2.07 9.21
CA VAL A 47 12.87 2.61 9.56
C VAL A 47 12.80 4.13 9.75
N PHE A 48 12.16 4.86 8.83
CA PHE A 48 11.99 6.31 8.97
C PHE A 48 11.18 6.69 10.21
N TRP A 49 10.13 5.93 10.52
CA TRP A 49 9.30 6.16 11.70
C TRP A 49 10.07 5.88 13.01
N ALA A 50 10.84 4.78 13.06
CA ALA A 50 11.70 4.48 14.20
C ALA A 50 12.77 5.58 14.40
N LEU A 51 13.42 6.02 13.32
CA LEU A 51 14.38 7.14 13.38
C LEU A 51 13.71 8.44 13.83
N PHE A 52 12.47 8.69 13.42
CA PHE A 52 11.70 9.87 13.82
C PHE A 52 11.47 9.87 15.33
N VAL A 53 11.00 8.75 15.89
CA VAL A 53 10.78 8.61 17.34
C VAL A 53 12.08 8.82 18.12
N VAL A 54 13.17 8.18 17.68
CA VAL A 54 14.48 8.31 18.34
C VAL A 54 15.01 9.75 18.28
N LEU A 55 15.00 10.38 17.11
CA LEU A 55 15.56 11.73 16.93
C LEU A 55 14.71 12.81 17.60
N ASN A 56 13.40 12.61 17.69
CA ASN A 56 12.50 13.46 18.46
C ASN A 56 12.82 13.35 19.96
N PHE A 57 13.00 12.13 20.48
CA PHE A 57 13.37 11.90 21.88
C PHE A 57 14.71 12.53 22.26
N VAL A 58 15.69 12.53 21.35
CA VAL A 58 17.02 13.13 21.60
C VAL A 58 17.01 14.66 21.46
N GLY A 59 15.95 15.27 20.92
CA GLY A 59 15.80 16.72 20.83
C GLY A 59 16.52 17.36 19.63
N TYR A 60 16.52 16.70 18.46
CA TYR A 60 17.07 17.25 17.22
C TYR A 60 15.97 17.74 16.24
N PRO A 61 15.27 18.86 16.52
CA PRO A 61 14.06 19.26 15.78
C PRO A 61 14.32 19.56 14.29
N ARG A 62 15.52 20.08 13.94
CA ARG A 62 15.90 20.33 12.54
C ARG A 62 15.99 19.02 11.74
N VAL A 63 16.62 18.00 12.30
CA VAL A 63 16.78 16.69 11.64
C VAL A 63 15.41 16.02 11.51
N VAL A 64 14.58 16.11 12.56
CA VAL A 64 13.21 15.61 12.55
C VAL A 64 12.42 16.17 11.37
N SER A 65 12.49 17.49 11.12
CA SER A 65 11.76 18.11 10.01
C SER A 65 12.12 17.54 8.62
N HIS A 66 13.41 17.28 8.36
CA HIS A 66 13.86 16.69 7.12
C HIS A 66 13.46 15.21 7.02
N LEU A 67 13.56 14.49 8.14
CA LEU A 67 13.19 13.07 8.20
C LEU A 67 11.68 12.88 7.99
N THR A 68 10.85 13.77 8.50
CA THR A 68 9.40 13.71 8.28
C THR A 68 9.06 13.90 6.80
N ARG A 69 9.77 14.78 6.08
CA ARG A 69 9.62 14.89 4.62
C ARG A 69 10.04 13.61 3.89
N LEU A 70 11.12 12.96 4.34
CA LEU A 70 11.55 11.66 3.79
C LEU A 70 10.54 10.54 4.09
N ALA A 71 9.96 10.52 5.29
CA ALA A 71 8.91 9.59 5.65
C ALA A 71 7.67 9.79 4.76
N GLN A 72 7.28 11.05 4.52
CA GLN A 72 6.19 11.39 3.60
C GLN A 72 6.46 10.85 2.19
N LEU A 73 7.68 11.02 1.67
CA LEU A 73 8.08 10.46 0.36
C LEU A 73 7.95 8.93 0.33
N ALA A 74 8.41 8.24 1.38
CA ALA A 74 8.25 6.79 1.51
C ALA A 74 6.77 6.39 1.52
N THR A 75 5.92 7.10 2.26
CA THR A 75 4.47 6.85 2.30
C THR A 75 3.83 7.04 0.92
N HIS A 76 4.09 8.14 0.21
CA HIS A 76 3.53 8.36 -1.12
C HIS A 76 3.98 7.30 -2.12
N SER A 77 5.25 6.86 -2.04
CA SER A 77 5.75 5.78 -2.87
C SER A 77 5.05 4.45 -2.59
N GLY A 78 4.81 4.12 -1.32
CA GLY A 78 4.08 2.92 -0.91
C GLY A 78 2.62 2.95 -1.38
N VAL A 79 1.97 4.11 -1.29
CA VAL A 79 0.61 4.33 -1.84
C VAL A 79 0.60 4.14 -3.35
N THR A 80 1.61 4.66 -4.06
CA THR A 80 1.73 4.54 -5.53
C THR A 80 1.95 3.08 -5.95
N VAL A 81 2.83 2.35 -5.25
CA VAL A 81 3.07 0.92 -5.50
C VAL A 81 1.79 0.12 -5.24
N ASN A 82 1.10 0.40 -4.14
CA ASN A 82 -0.18 -0.23 -3.79
C ASN A 82 -1.27 0.10 -4.83
N TYR A 83 -1.32 1.34 -5.34
CA TYR A 83 -2.22 1.74 -6.42
C TYR A 83 -1.97 0.90 -7.68
N CYS A 84 -0.71 0.82 -8.14
CA CYS A 84 -0.36 0.05 -9.32
C CYS A 84 -0.66 -1.44 -9.12
N TYR A 85 -0.34 -1.97 -7.95
CA TYR A 85 -0.53 -3.37 -7.65
C TYR A 85 -2.01 -3.75 -7.53
N THR A 86 -2.84 -2.92 -6.89
CA THR A 86 -4.29 -3.15 -6.81
C THR A 86 -4.96 -3.06 -8.18
N ALA A 87 -4.45 -2.21 -9.08
CA ALA A 87 -4.91 -2.15 -10.46
C ALA A 87 -4.64 -3.45 -11.22
N GLU A 88 -3.54 -4.15 -10.93
CA GLU A 88 -3.24 -5.44 -11.54
C GLU A 88 -4.01 -6.59 -10.86
N ALA A 89 -4.07 -6.61 -9.53
CA ALA A 89 -4.59 -7.75 -8.76
C ALA A 89 -6.13 -7.84 -8.74
N PHE A 90 -6.84 -6.71 -8.80
CA PHE A 90 -8.30 -6.69 -8.65
C PHE A 90 -9.04 -6.35 -9.96
N PRO A 91 -10.23 -6.92 -10.19
CA PRO A 91 -11.10 -6.51 -11.29
C PRO A 91 -11.61 -5.08 -11.09
N ALA A 92 -11.93 -4.37 -12.18
CA ALA A 92 -12.27 -2.94 -12.18
C ALA A 92 -13.33 -2.54 -11.12
N ALA A 93 -14.36 -3.36 -10.92
CA ALA A 93 -15.41 -3.10 -9.94
C ALA A 93 -14.93 -3.11 -8.48
N ALA A 94 -13.94 -3.95 -8.14
CA ALA A 94 -13.37 -4.01 -6.80
C ALA A 94 -12.33 -2.91 -6.55
N ARG A 95 -11.62 -2.47 -7.62
CA ARG A 95 -10.64 -1.37 -7.53
C ARG A 95 -11.26 -0.09 -6.98
N ALA A 96 -12.42 0.30 -7.51
CA ALA A 96 -13.10 1.52 -7.08
C ALA A 96 -13.39 1.50 -5.57
N LYS A 97 -13.91 0.38 -5.05
CA LYS A 97 -14.20 0.21 -3.61
C LYS A 97 -12.92 0.30 -2.76
N GLY A 98 -11.84 -0.33 -3.20
CA GLY A 98 -10.53 -0.24 -2.54
C GLY A 98 -10.00 1.19 -2.48
N PHE A 99 -10.13 1.96 -3.56
CA PHE A 99 -9.75 3.37 -3.59
C PHE A 99 -10.58 4.24 -2.66
N PHE A 100 -11.90 4.04 -2.62
CA PHE A 100 -12.75 4.76 -1.67
C PHE A 100 -12.38 4.46 -0.21
N PHE A 101 -12.13 3.20 0.11
CA PHE A 101 -11.71 2.80 1.45
C PHE A 101 -10.35 3.40 1.83
N SER A 102 -9.37 3.33 0.93
CA SER A 102 -8.07 3.96 1.10
C SER A 102 -8.18 5.47 1.35
N ALA A 103 -8.95 6.17 0.52
CA ALA A 103 -9.15 7.62 0.64
C ALA A 103 -9.89 7.98 1.92
N PHE A 104 -10.87 7.15 2.33
CA PHE A 104 -11.61 7.34 3.57
C PHE A 104 -10.69 7.23 4.79
N ILE A 105 -9.81 6.22 4.84
CA ILE A 105 -8.87 6.08 5.96
C ILE A 105 -7.84 7.22 5.97
N GLY A 106 -7.34 7.63 4.81
CA GLY A 106 -6.45 8.80 4.73
C GLY A 106 -7.11 10.06 5.32
N ARG A 107 -8.40 10.29 5.03
CA ARG A 107 -9.17 11.39 5.62
C ARG A 107 -9.38 11.23 7.12
N LEU A 108 -9.67 10.02 7.60
CA LEU A 108 -9.80 9.76 9.04
C LEU A 108 -8.51 10.07 9.79
N GLY A 109 -7.35 9.65 9.27
CA GLY A 109 -6.09 9.96 9.91
C GLY A 109 -5.73 11.45 9.84
N GLY A 110 -6.10 12.15 8.77
CA GLY A 110 -6.01 13.62 8.74
C GLY A 110 -6.89 14.30 9.80
N LEU A 111 -8.09 13.79 10.03
CA LEU A 111 -8.99 14.30 11.08
C LEU A 111 -8.44 14.03 12.48
N LEU A 112 -7.93 12.82 12.74
CA LEU A 112 -7.26 12.47 13.99
C LEU A 112 -5.99 13.32 14.22
N ALA A 113 -5.23 13.62 13.15
CA ALA A 113 -4.06 14.51 13.21
C ALA A 113 -4.43 15.89 13.74
N THR A 114 -5.53 16.47 13.22
CA THR A 114 -5.99 17.78 13.64
C THR A 114 -6.49 17.79 15.09
N LEU A 115 -7.19 16.73 15.51
CA LEU A 115 -7.67 16.59 16.90
C LEU A 115 -6.50 16.54 17.89
N ASN A 116 -5.47 15.76 17.59
CA ASN A 116 -4.27 15.67 18.42
C ASN A 116 -3.45 16.96 18.43
N ALA A 117 -3.48 17.74 17.34
CA ALA A 117 -2.81 19.04 17.28
C ALA A 117 -3.57 20.15 18.03
N THR A 118 -4.88 19.98 18.27
CA THR A 118 -5.71 20.97 18.97
C THR A 118 -5.73 20.83 20.49
N GLU A 119 -5.25 19.74 21.09
CA GLU A 119 -5.16 19.66 22.55
C GLU A 119 -4.09 20.65 23.06
N PRO A 120 -4.49 21.72 23.79
CA PRO A 120 -3.56 22.68 24.35
C PRO A 120 -3.00 22.11 25.65
N GLY A 121 -2.15 21.09 25.53
CA GLY A 121 -1.49 20.42 26.65
C GLY A 121 -0.15 21.08 26.97
N GLN A 122 -0.17 21.96 27.97
CA GLN A 122 0.99 22.51 28.67
C GLN A 122 2.03 21.43 29.00
N ASN A 123 3.30 21.66 28.63
CA ASN A 123 4.55 21.14 29.26
C ASN A 123 5.58 20.43 28.35
N ASN A 124 5.35 20.27 27.03
CA ASN A 124 6.37 19.66 26.17
C ASN A 124 6.75 20.58 24.99
N ASP A 125 7.76 21.41 25.20
CA ASP A 125 8.40 22.30 24.21
C ASP A 125 9.07 21.57 23.01
N TYR A 126 8.97 20.25 22.93
CA TYR A 126 9.73 19.44 21.97
C TYR A 126 8.98 19.07 20.69
N ALA A 127 7.65 19.24 20.64
CA ALA A 127 6.87 18.95 19.44
C ALA A 127 6.14 20.20 18.96
N GLY A 128 6.79 21.00 18.11
CA GLY A 128 6.09 22.06 17.38
C GLY A 128 4.87 21.48 16.64
N PRO A 129 3.79 22.25 16.46
CA PRO A 129 2.49 21.78 15.94
C PRO A 129 2.58 21.07 14.58
N HIS A 130 3.64 21.33 13.82
CA HIS A 130 3.90 20.69 12.53
C HIS A 130 4.39 19.23 12.63
N GLY A 131 5.09 18.83 13.69
CA GLY A 131 5.66 17.48 13.82
C GLY A 131 4.62 16.41 14.10
N LEU A 132 3.66 16.70 14.99
CA LEU A 132 2.58 15.79 15.35
C LEU A 132 1.57 15.62 14.20
N CYS A 133 1.26 16.71 13.51
CA CYS A 133 0.32 16.71 12.39
C CYS A 133 0.85 15.90 11.19
N LEU A 134 2.15 16.02 10.87
CA LEU A 134 2.74 15.18 9.82
C LEU A 134 2.85 13.70 10.22
N ALA A 135 3.13 13.38 11.48
CA ALA A 135 3.19 11.98 11.94
C ALA A 135 1.83 11.27 11.77
N CYS A 136 0.74 11.92 12.16
CA CYS A 136 -0.60 11.38 11.97
C CYS A 136 -1.00 11.30 10.47
N ALA A 137 -0.52 12.24 9.64
CA ALA A 137 -0.71 12.16 8.18
C ALA A 137 0.03 10.94 7.58
N THR A 138 1.24 10.63 8.05
CA THR A 138 1.98 9.43 7.62
C THR A 138 1.33 8.14 8.08
N ASP A 139 0.77 8.10 9.29
CA ASP A 139 0.08 6.92 9.83
C ASP A 139 -1.23 6.63 9.06
N SER A 140 -1.92 7.68 8.59
CA SER A 140 -3.12 7.57 7.76
C SER A 140 -2.87 6.90 6.40
N GLY A 141 -1.69 7.11 5.83
CA GLY A 141 -1.26 6.50 4.57
C GLY A 141 -0.91 5.02 4.69
N TRP A 142 -0.82 4.49 5.92
CA TRP A 142 -0.40 3.12 6.19
C TRP A 142 -1.54 2.11 6.13
N CYS A 143 -2.72 2.48 6.61
CA CYS A 143 -3.87 1.59 6.61
C CYS A 143 -4.27 1.07 5.22
N PRO A 144 -4.22 1.86 4.14
CA PRO A 144 -4.47 1.35 2.79
C PRO A 144 -3.46 0.29 2.32
N VAL A 145 -2.18 0.45 2.70
CA VAL A 145 -1.11 -0.48 2.32
C VAL A 145 -1.29 -1.79 3.09
N ALA A 146 -1.51 -1.73 4.41
CA ALA A 146 -1.77 -2.89 5.24
C ALA A 146 -3.06 -3.63 4.84
N ALA A 147 -4.16 -2.89 4.60
CA ALA A 147 -5.41 -3.46 4.10
C ALA A 147 -5.21 -4.13 2.73
N GLY A 148 -4.42 -3.51 1.85
CA GLY A 148 -4.00 -4.10 0.57
C GLY A 148 -3.34 -5.46 0.77
N THR A 149 -2.29 -5.54 1.62
CA THR A 149 -1.58 -6.80 1.91
C THR A 149 -2.49 -7.90 2.45
N ARG A 150 -3.45 -7.57 3.33
CA ARG A 150 -4.38 -8.54 3.90
C ARG A 150 -5.37 -9.09 2.88
N LEU A 151 -5.95 -8.22 2.04
CA LEU A 151 -6.87 -8.64 0.96
C LEU A 151 -6.17 -9.56 -0.04
N LEU A 152 -4.86 -9.41 -0.22
CA LEU A 152 -4.05 -10.26 -1.08
C LEU A 152 -3.80 -11.63 -0.47
N GLN A 153 -3.47 -11.66 0.82
CA GLN A 153 -3.36 -12.91 1.58
C GLN A 153 -4.67 -13.71 1.50
N GLU A 154 -5.82 -13.05 1.64
CA GLU A 154 -7.14 -13.68 1.52
C GLU A 154 -7.39 -14.24 0.11
N ARG A 155 -7.05 -13.48 -0.94
CA ARG A 155 -7.14 -13.94 -2.34
C ARG A 155 -6.24 -15.15 -2.63
N GLU A 156 -5.02 -15.17 -2.10
CA GLU A 156 -4.12 -16.32 -2.23
C GLU A 156 -4.68 -17.55 -1.52
N ASN A 157 -5.25 -17.36 -0.33
CA ASN A 157 -5.90 -18.44 0.41
C ASN A 157 -7.10 -19.00 -0.38
N GLU A 158 -7.93 -18.16 -1.01
CA GLU A 158 -9.03 -18.61 -1.88
C GLU A 158 -8.54 -19.36 -3.12
N THR A 159 -7.43 -18.92 -3.73
CA THR A 159 -6.88 -19.54 -4.95
C THR A 159 -6.11 -20.83 -4.64
N SER A 160 -5.48 -20.92 -3.47
CA SER A 160 -4.80 -22.14 -3.00
C SER A 160 -5.78 -23.17 -2.46
N GLY A 161 -6.93 -22.71 -1.93
CA GLY A 161 -8.06 -23.54 -1.51
C GLY A 161 -8.92 -24.03 -2.68
N ILE A 162 -8.31 -24.48 -3.79
CA ILE A 162 -9.04 -25.32 -4.74
C ILE A 162 -9.46 -26.59 -3.97
N PRO A 163 -10.76 -26.88 -3.82
CA PRO A 163 -11.22 -28.17 -3.29
C PRO A 163 -10.87 -29.24 -4.33
N GLY A 164 -9.65 -29.78 -4.23
CA GLY A 164 -9.02 -30.51 -5.32
C GLY A 164 -8.50 -31.90 -5.00
N SER A 165 -8.60 -32.39 -3.76
CA SER A 165 -8.09 -33.73 -3.42
C SER A 165 -8.99 -34.59 -2.54
N ASN A 166 -9.90 -34.02 -1.75
CA ASN A 166 -10.65 -34.84 -0.78
C ASN A 166 -12.03 -35.29 -1.27
N GLU A 167 -12.51 -34.81 -2.41
CA GLU A 167 -13.75 -35.33 -3.03
C GLU A 167 -13.51 -36.48 -4.02
N ARG A 168 -12.25 -36.83 -4.33
CA ARG A 168 -11.96 -38.01 -5.18
C ARG A 168 -11.77 -39.33 -4.44
N GLU A 169 -11.56 -39.31 -3.12
CA GLU A 169 -11.49 -40.55 -2.32
C GLU A 169 -12.85 -40.98 -1.76
N ALA A 170 -13.90 -40.15 -1.87
CA ALA A 170 -15.26 -40.52 -1.45
C ALA A 170 -16.12 -41.13 -2.57
N GLU A 171 -15.71 -41.03 -3.84
CA GLU A 171 -16.43 -41.66 -4.98
C GLU A 171 -15.79 -42.96 -5.51
N GLU A 172 -14.60 -43.36 -5.04
CA GLU A 172 -14.00 -44.66 -5.45
C GLU A 172 -14.51 -45.85 -4.60
N GLY A 173 -15.55 -45.64 -3.80
CA GLY A 173 -16.16 -46.67 -2.96
C GLY A 173 -17.53 -47.21 -3.43
N ASN A 174 -18.18 -46.62 -4.44
CA ASN A 174 -19.59 -46.92 -4.72
C ASN A 174 -19.96 -47.21 -6.19
N ASP A 175 -18.99 -47.57 -7.05
CA ASP A 175 -19.27 -48.01 -8.42
C ASP A 175 -19.19 -49.54 -8.56
N LYS A 176 -20.18 -50.22 -7.98
CA LYS A 176 -20.66 -51.54 -8.43
C LYS A 176 -22.19 -51.59 -8.40
N ALA A 177 -22.86 -50.77 -9.20
CA ALA A 177 -24.11 -51.14 -9.88
C ALA A 177 -24.79 -49.90 -10.50
N SER A 178 -24.70 -49.77 -11.82
CA SER A 178 -25.84 -49.56 -12.73
C SER A 178 -25.40 -48.79 -13.97
N LEU A 179 -25.30 -49.52 -15.08
CA LEU A 179 -25.19 -48.95 -16.41
C LEU A 179 -26.46 -48.13 -16.72
N SER A 180 -26.28 -46.86 -17.07
CA SER A 180 -27.30 -46.06 -17.74
C SER A 180 -26.68 -45.27 -18.91
N PRO A 181 -27.40 -45.09 -20.05
CA PRO A 181 -26.78 -44.72 -21.31
C PRO A 181 -26.41 -43.23 -21.40
N ARG A 182 -25.15 -43.03 -21.72
CA ARG A 182 -24.45 -41.83 -22.19
C ARG A 182 -25.27 -40.95 -23.15
N LYS A 183 -25.77 -39.80 -22.67
CA LYS A 183 -26.19 -38.67 -23.54
C LYS A 183 -24.99 -37.79 -23.88
N LYS A 184 -24.67 -37.71 -25.18
CA LYS A 184 -23.65 -36.81 -25.74
C LYS A 184 -24.12 -35.35 -25.59
N SER A 185 -23.47 -34.59 -24.70
CA SER A 185 -23.67 -33.13 -24.60
C SER A 185 -22.74 -32.41 -25.58
N THR A 186 -23.37 -31.56 -26.38
CA THR A 186 -22.83 -30.83 -27.52
C THR A 186 -21.80 -29.80 -27.08
N LYS A 187 -20.60 -29.87 -27.67
CA LYS A 187 -19.48 -28.96 -27.49
C LYS A 187 -19.78 -27.62 -28.17
N THR A 188 -20.31 -26.65 -27.43
CA THR A 188 -20.54 -25.29 -27.93
C THR A 188 -19.21 -24.53 -27.99
N ARG A 189 -18.69 -24.37 -29.21
CA ARG A 189 -17.45 -23.65 -29.53
C ARG A 189 -17.68 -22.15 -29.41
N ILE A 190 -17.22 -21.53 -28.33
CA ILE A 190 -17.22 -20.06 -28.18
C ILE A 190 -16.18 -19.47 -29.14
N ARG A 191 -16.63 -18.68 -30.11
CA ARG A 191 -15.79 -17.89 -31.03
C ARG A 191 -15.23 -16.68 -30.28
N SER A 192 -13.92 -16.50 -30.30
CA SER A 192 -13.28 -15.24 -29.92
C SER A 192 -13.54 -14.15 -30.97
N PRO A 193 -13.77 -12.89 -30.56
CA PRO A 193 -13.95 -11.77 -31.47
C PRO A 193 -12.62 -11.37 -32.13
N ARG A 194 -12.68 -11.03 -33.42
CA ARG A 194 -11.54 -10.49 -34.19
C ARG A 194 -11.18 -9.08 -33.74
N PRO A 195 -9.90 -8.69 -33.78
CA PRO A 195 -9.50 -7.29 -33.66
C PRO A 195 -9.98 -6.50 -34.89
N LEU A 196 -10.55 -5.31 -34.64
CA LEU A 196 -10.79 -4.29 -35.66
C LEU A 196 -9.45 -3.65 -36.03
N GLN A 197 -9.17 -3.63 -37.33
CA GLN A 197 -8.07 -2.86 -37.94
C GLN A 197 -8.51 -1.42 -38.14
#